data_AF-A0A3D5WSH2-F1
#
_entry.id   AF-A0A3D5WSH2-F1
#
_cell.length_a   1.000
_cell.length_b   1.000
_cell.length_c   1.000
_cell.angle_alpha   90.00
_cell.angle_beta   90.00
_cell.angle_gamma   90.00
#
_symmetry.space_group_name_H-M   'P 1'
#
loop_
_entity.id
_entity.type
_entity.pdbx_description
1 polymer ?
#
loop_
_entity_poly.entity_id
_entity_poly.type
_entity_poly.pdbx_seq_one_letter_code
_entity_poly.pdbx_strand_id
1 'polypeptide(L)'
;MKYDKKGFTLVELIVVIAIMAVLAGVVSGATVGILNKKTDEVNYIYNGKQISAQIVSWAQEVVERPAFFTELTGIEIDVTDLLLYGSIDEIWTDAYSEAAYNTLKNRFSSLKWADSYGVPEKKGTFSADFNTEQNAIYLYYKGKSQEYREVYYKIYLSGENIITEKGTGF
;
A
#
# COMPACT_ATOMS: atom_id res chain seq x y z
N MET A 1 -64.83 26.64 -0.84
CA MET A 1 -63.89 26.01 0.12
C MET A 1 -62.68 26.91 0.26
N LYS A 2 -62.47 27.54 1.42
CA LYS A 2 -61.24 28.30 1.69
C LYS A 2 -60.15 27.27 2.02
N TYR A 3 -59.10 27.24 1.23
CA TYR A 3 -57.88 26.51 1.58
C TYR A 3 -57.17 27.28 2.68
N ASP A 4 -57.20 26.77 3.91
CA ASP A 4 -56.31 27.24 4.97
C ASP A 4 -54.89 26.81 4.61
N LYS A 5 -54.13 27.74 4.02
CA LYS A 5 -52.68 27.60 3.93
C LYS A 5 -52.13 27.86 5.34
N LYS A 6 -52.07 26.82 6.17
CA LYS A 6 -51.24 26.83 7.38
C LYS A 6 -49.79 26.99 6.92
N GLY A 7 -49.33 28.23 6.83
CA GLY A 7 -47.95 28.56 6.53
C GLY A 7 -47.07 28.01 7.64
N PHE A 8 -46.00 27.32 7.25
CA PHE A 8 -44.95 26.91 8.17
C PHE A 8 -44.48 28.14 8.96
N THR A 9 -44.47 28.05 10.28
CA THR A 9 -43.93 29.10 11.14
C THR A 9 -42.40 29.15 11.01
N LEU A 10 -41.81 30.32 11.27
CA LEU A 10 -40.36 30.51 11.23
C LEU A 10 -39.63 29.49 12.14
N VAL A 11 -40.24 29.18 13.29
CA VAL A 11 -39.70 28.25 14.28
C VAL A 11 -39.66 26.83 13.72
N GLU A 12 -40.75 26.38 13.10
CA GLU A 12 -40.81 25.05 12.47
C GLU A 12 -39.76 24.91 11.36
N LEU A 13 -39.52 25.98 10.59
CA LEU A 13 -38.51 25.98 9.53
C LEU A 13 -37.07 25.84 10.09
N ILE A 14 -36.74 26.60 11.13
CA ILE A 14 -35.40 26.57 11.76
C ILE A 14 -35.12 25.18 12.35
N VAL A 15 -36.11 24.56 12.98
CA VAL A 15 -35.99 23.23 13.57
C VAL A 15 -35.68 22.17 12.51
N VAL A 16 -36.35 22.23 11.35
CA VAL A 16 -36.10 21.29 10.25
C VAL A 16 -34.68 21.42 9.70
N ILE A 17 -34.21 22.66 9.47
CA ILE A 17 -32.85 22.89 8.98
C ILE A 17 -31.81 22.40 9.99
N ALA A 18 -32.03 22.66 11.28
CA ALA A 18 -31.14 22.19 12.35
C ALA A 18 -31.05 20.67 12.40
N ILE A 19 -32.18 19.97 12.30
CA ILE A 19 -32.20 18.49 12.31
C ILE A 19 -31.54 17.95 11.03
N MET A 20 -31.84 18.51 9.86
CA MET A 20 -31.22 18.07 8.61
C MET A 20 -29.70 18.28 8.61
N ALA A 21 -29.21 19.39 9.19
CA ALA A 21 -27.77 19.64 9.32
C ALA A 21 -27.09 18.60 10.23
N VAL A 22 -27.70 18.27 11.37
CA VAL A 22 -27.18 17.25 12.29
C VAL A 22 -27.18 15.86 11.64
N LEU A 23 -28.29 15.48 10.99
CA LEU A 23 -28.40 14.18 10.32
C LEU A 23 -27.42 14.05 9.15
N ALA A 24 -27.26 15.09 8.33
CA ALA A 24 -26.28 15.10 7.24
C ALA A 24 -24.84 14.95 7.76
N GLY A 25 -24.53 15.59 8.90
CA GLY A 25 -23.23 15.46 9.57
C GLY A 25 -22.91 14.01 9.96
N VAL A 26 -23.84 13.33 10.65
CA VAL A 26 -23.63 11.95 11.14
C VAL A 26 -23.54 10.93 9.99
N VAL A 27 -24.41 11.05 8.98
CA VAL A 27 -24.43 10.13 7.83
C VAL A 27 -23.15 10.26 6.98
N SER A 28 -22.60 11.47 6.85
CA SER A 28 -21.36 11.70 6.09
C SER A 28 -20.14 11.00 6.71
N GLY A 29 -19.98 11.07 8.03
CA GLY A 29 -18.86 10.45 8.74
C GLY A 29 -18.88 8.92 8.69
N ALA A 30 -20.04 8.31 8.96
CA ALA A 30 -20.20 6.86 8.93
C ALA A 30 -19.99 6.28 7.51
N THR A 31 -20.48 6.98 6.49
CA THR A 31 -20.34 6.55 5.09
C THR A 31 -18.88 6.63 4.62
N VAL A 32 -18.16 7.70 4.96
CA VAL A 32 -16.73 7.85 4.61
C VAL A 32 -15.87 6.78 5.28
N GLY A 33 -16.18 6.43 6.54
CA GLY A 33 -15.50 5.33 7.24
C GLY A 33 -15.66 3.98 6.55
N ILE A 34 -16.89 3.64 6.12
CA ILE A 34 -17.18 2.40 5.38
C ILE A 34 -16.50 2.41 4.01
N LEU A 35 -16.55 3.53 3.28
CA LEU A 35 -15.92 3.67 1.98
C LEU A 35 -14.40 3.52 2.06
N ASN A 36 -13.77 4.15 3.05
CA ASN A 36 -12.33 3.99 3.29
C ASN A 36 -11.99 2.53 3.61
N LYS A 37 -12.76 1.88 4.49
CA LYS A 37 -12.54 0.46 4.81
C LYS A 37 -12.62 -0.43 3.56
N LYS A 38 -13.66 -0.29 2.73
CA LYS A 38 -13.79 -1.08 1.50
C LYS A 38 -12.69 -0.77 0.49
N THR A 39 -12.31 0.49 0.35
CA THR A 39 -11.24 0.91 -0.56
C THR A 39 -9.90 0.33 -0.12
N ASP A 40 -9.60 0.39 1.18
CA ASP A 40 -8.38 -0.13 1.77
C ASP A 40 -8.34 -1.66 1.70
N GLU A 41 -9.47 -2.34 1.94
CA GLU A 41 -9.61 -3.79 1.76
C GLU A 41 -9.29 -4.18 0.31
N VAL A 42 -9.86 -3.45 -0.66
CA VAL A 42 -9.61 -3.75 -2.07
C VAL A 42 -8.13 -3.56 -2.41
N ASN A 43 -7.56 -2.45 -1.96
CA ASN A 43 -6.15 -2.17 -2.18
C ASN A 43 -5.28 -3.23 -1.53
N TYR A 44 -5.37 -3.44 -0.23
CA TYR A 44 -4.49 -4.37 0.48
C TYR A 44 -4.66 -5.80 -0.02
N ILE A 45 -5.90 -6.32 -0.07
CA ILE A 45 -6.14 -7.75 -0.34
C ILE A 45 -5.91 -8.10 -1.81
N TYR A 46 -6.38 -7.28 -2.75
CA TYR A 46 -6.28 -7.60 -4.18
C TYR A 46 -5.05 -6.95 -4.80
N ASN A 47 -4.93 -5.62 -4.73
CA ASN A 47 -3.80 -4.93 -5.37
C ASN A 47 -2.49 -5.30 -4.68
N GLY A 48 -2.44 -5.31 -3.35
CA GLY A 48 -1.26 -5.68 -2.57
C GLY A 48 -0.79 -7.11 -2.88
N LYS A 49 -1.71 -8.07 -3.00
CA LYS A 49 -1.38 -9.45 -3.42
C LYS A 49 -0.82 -9.53 -4.84
N GLN A 50 -1.38 -8.76 -5.78
CA GLN A 50 -0.88 -8.74 -7.15
C GLN A 50 0.50 -8.07 -7.25
N ILE A 51 0.70 -6.97 -6.53
CA ILE A 51 1.99 -6.29 -6.44
C ILE A 51 3.02 -7.22 -5.81
N SER A 52 2.69 -7.86 -4.67
CA SER A 52 3.63 -8.77 -3.99
C SER A 52 4.05 -9.92 -4.89
N ALA A 53 3.12 -10.52 -5.64
CA ALA A 53 3.44 -11.57 -6.60
C ALA A 53 4.37 -11.06 -7.73
N GLN A 54 4.16 -9.84 -8.21
CA GLN A 54 5.04 -9.24 -9.22
C GLN A 54 6.42 -8.86 -8.68
N ILE A 55 6.52 -8.47 -7.39
CA ILE A 55 7.80 -8.27 -6.71
C ILE A 55 8.55 -9.60 -6.60
N VAL A 56 7.85 -10.69 -6.25
CA VAL A 56 8.43 -12.04 -6.25
C VAL A 56 8.99 -12.39 -7.63
N SER A 57 8.19 -12.25 -8.69
CA SER A 57 8.66 -12.54 -10.05
C SER A 57 9.83 -11.66 -10.49
N TRP A 58 9.81 -10.38 -10.13
CA TRP A 58 10.92 -9.46 -10.39
C TRP A 58 12.19 -9.90 -9.65
N ALA A 59 12.10 -10.24 -8.36
CA ALA A 59 13.23 -10.69 -7.57
C ALA A 59 13.82 -11.99 -8.13
N GLN A 60 12.97 -12.93 -8.56
CA GLN A 60 13.42 -14.15 -9.25
C GLN A 60 14.19 -13.83 -10.53
N GLU A 61 13.69 -12.92 -11.36
CA GLU A 61 14.38 -12.53 -12.59
C GLU A 61 15.75 -11.88 -12.32
N VAL A 62 15.86 -11.06 -11.27
CA VAL A 62 17.14 -10.48 -10.83
C VAL A 62 18.12 -11.57 -10.40
N VAL A 63 17.66 -12.61 -9.71
CA VAL A 63 18.52 -13.71 -9.25
C VAL A 63 18.94 -14.64 -10.40
N GLU A 64 17.99 -15.02 -11.27
CA GLU A 64 18.26 -15.92 -12.41
C GLU A 64 19.10 -15.25 -13.50
N ARG A 65 18.96 -13.92 -13.64
CA ARG A 65 19.67 -13.13 -14.65
C ARG A 65 20.07 -11.76 -14.07
N PRO A 66 21.16 -11.67 -13.29
CA PRO A 66 21.59 -10.40 -12.67
C PRO A 66 21.80 -9.25 -13.65
N ALA A 67 22.22 -9.54 -14.88
CA ALA A 67 22.36 -8.56 -15.95
C ALA A 67 21.06 -7.80 -16.26
N PHE A 68 19.88 -8.40 -16.02
CA PHE A 68 18.59 -7.72 -16.16
C PHE A 68 18.48 -6.50 -15.25
N PHE A 69 18.96 -6.61 -14.01
CA PHE A 69 18.96 -5.49 -13.07
C PHE A 69 19.88 -4.37 -13.58
N THR A 70 21.06 -4.72 -14.09
CA THR A 70 22.01 -3.76 -14.66
C THR A 70 21.48 -3.09 -15.92
N GLU A 71 20.79 -3.82 -16.80
CA GLU A 71 20.12 -3.25 -17.98
C GLU A 71 19.04 -2.23 -17.60
N LEU A 72 18.31 -2.47 -16.51
CA LEU A 72 17.24 -1.58 -16.05
C LEU A 72 17.76 -0.37 -15.27
N THR A 73 18.86 -0.52 -14.54
CA THR A 73 19.29 0.46 -13.53
C THR A 73 20.63 1.11 -13.81
N GLY A 74 21.46 0.49 -14.67
CA GLY A 74 22.86 0.85 -14.85
C GLY A 74 23.78 0.40 -13.72
N ILE A 75 23.27 -0.38 -12.75
CA ILE A 75 24.01 -0.83 -11.57
C ILE A 75 24.26 -2.34 -11.63
N GLU A 76 25.50 -2.76 -11.42
CA GLU A 76 25.84 -4.18 -11.26
C GLU A 76 25.46 -4.63 -9.85
N ILE A 77 24.68 -5.72 -9.76
CA ILE A 77 24.28 -6.37 -8.52
C ILE A 77 25.03 -7.70 -8.38
N ASP A 78 25.66 -7.91 -7.24
CA ASP A 78 26.27 -9.19 -6.89
C ASP A 78 25.26 -10.03 -6.10
N VAL A 79 24.84 -11.17 -6.69
CA VAL A 79 23.93 -12.14 -6.06
C VAL A 79 24.65 -13.43 -5.67
N THR A 80 25.98 -13.46 -5.74
CA THR A 80 26.80 -14.66 -5.50
C THR A 80 26.53 -15.22 -4.11
N ASP A 81 26.52 -14.39 -3.08
CA ASP A 81 26.29 -14.84 -1.71
C ASP A 81 24.86 -15.32 -1.46
N LEU A 82 23.88 -14.79 -2.19
CA LEU A 82 22.52 -15.30 -2.17
C LEU A 82 22.46 -16.73 -2.71
N LEU A 83 23.14 -16.99 -3.82
CA LEU A 83 23.15 -18.28 -4.49
C LEU A 83 23.97 -19.33 -3.73
N LEU A 84 25.06 -18.93 -3.07
CA LEU A 84 25.96 -19.84 -2.34
C LEU A 84 25.52 -20.09 -0.88
N TYR A 85 25.01 -19.06 -0.20
CA TYR A 85 24.76 -19.11 1.25
C TYR A 85 23.30 -18.83 1.63
N GLY A 86 22.42 -18.53 0.67
CA GLY A 86 21.01 -18.23 0.93
C GLY A 86 20.80 -17.01 1.83
N SER A 87 21.81 -16.13 1.92
CA SER A 87 21.85 -15.01 2.86
C SER A 87 21.84 -13.68 2.09
N ILE A 88 21.16 -12.68 2.64
CA ILE A 88 20.85 -11.40 1.97
C ILE A 88 21.44 -10.20 2.72
N ASP A 89 22.20 -10.44 3.80
CA ASP A 89 22.62 -9.43 4.78
C ASP A 89 23.45 -8.28 4.18
N GLU A 90 24.10 -8.50 3.02
CA GLU A 90 24.98 -7.51 2.39
C GLU A 90 24.54 -7.06 0.99
N ILE A 91 23.45 -7.61 0.43
CA ILE A 91 23.04 -7.27 -0.94
C ILE A 91 22.37 -5.89 -0.98
N TRP A 92 21.49 -5.56 -0.03
CA TRP A 92 20.67 -4.36 -0.12
C TRP A 92 21.36 -3.11 0.40
N THR A 93 22.26 -2.54 -0.41
CA THR A 93 22.74 -1.17 -0.21
C THR A 93 21.61 -0.15 -0.47
N ASP A 94 21.74 1.07 0.06
CA ASP A 94 20.79 2.16 -0.24
C ASP A 94 20.66 2.41 -1.75
N ALA A 95 21.78 2.34 -2.48
CA ALA A 95 21.81 2.50 -3.92
C ALA A 95 21.02 1.39 -4.66
N TYR A 96 21.15 0.14 -4.21
CA TYR A 96 20.40 -0.98 -4.80
C TYR A 96 18.92 -0.89 -4.45
N SER A 97 18.60 -0.52 -3.22
CA SER A 97 17.22 -0.36 -2.76
C SER A 97 16.49 0.73 -3.54
N GLU A 98 17.14 1.87 -3.77
CA GLU A 98 16.58 2.96 -4.57
C GLU A 98 16.42 2.55 -6.05
N ALA A 99 17.43 1.90 -6.62
CA ALA A 99 17.37 1.43 -8.00
C ALA A 99 16.26 0.39 -8.21
N ALA A 100 16.16 -0.61 -7.32
CA ALA A 100 15.10 -1.61 -7.29
C ALA A 100 13.73 -0.93 -7.19
N TYR A 101 13.57 -0.01 -6.24
CA TYR A 101 12.33 0.73 -6.05
C TYR A 101 11.90 1.50 -7.30
N ASN A 102 12.84 2.14 -7.99
CA ASN A 102 12.56 2.88 -9.22
C ASN A 102 12.10 1.97 -10.36
N THR A 103 12.64 0.75 -10.48
CA THR A 103 12.12 -0.23 -11.45
C THR A 103 10.66 -0.61 -11.15
N LEU A 104 10.32 -0.78 -9.87
CA LEU A 104 8.95 -1.08 -9.44
C LEU A 104 8.00 0.12 -9.60
N LYS A 105 8.47 1.34 -9.33
CA LYS A 105 7.68 2.58 -9.48
C LYS A 105 7.14 2.73 -10.90
N ASN A 106 7.96 2.44 -11.90
CA ASN A 106 7.54 2.45 -13.30
C ASN A 106 6.44 1.41 -13.58
N ARG A 107 6.55 0.24 -12.95
CA ARG A 107 5.59 -0.87 -13.09
C ARG A 107 4.25 -0.62 -12.38
N PHE A 108 4.27 0.05 -11.23
CA PHE A 108 3.10 0.21 -10.34
C PHE A 108 2.59 1.65 -10.21
N SER A 109 3.02 2.56 -11.07
CA SER A 109 2.65 3.99 -11.02
C SER A 109 1.14 4.26 -10.97
N SER A 110 0.31 3.37 -11.53
CA SER A 110 -1.16 3.48 -11.49
C SER A 110 -1.79 3.13 -10.12
N LEU A 111 -1.03 2.49 -9.22
CA LEU A 111 -1.54 1.88 -7.98
C LEU A 111 -1.20 2.71 -6.73
N LYS A 112 -1.15 4.04 -6.82
CA LYS A 112 -0.84 4.92 -5.67
C LYS A 112 0.49 4.55 -5.00
N TRP A 113 1.50 4.26 -5.81
CA TRP A 113 2.87 4.03 -5.36
C TRP A 113 3.47 5.32 -4.76
N ALA A 114 4.21 5.21 -3.66
CA ALA A 114 4.87 6.33 -3.01
C ALA A 114 6.07 6.84 -3.84
N ASP A 115 6.56 8.03 -3.53
CA ASP A 115 7.67 8.61 -4.28
C ASP A 115 9.05 8.08 -3.86
N SER A 116 9.15 7.56 -2.63
CA SER A 116 10.36 6.99 -2.03
C SER A 116 10.10 5.59 -1.49
N TYR A 117 11.14 4.76 -1.43
CA TYR A 117 11.09 3.45 -0.78
C TYR A 117 10.93 3.57 0.73
N GLY A 118 10.67 2.46 1.41
CA GLY A 118 10.46 2.41 2.86
C GLY A 118 8.99 2.56 3.26
N VAL A 119 8.75 2.89 4.52
CA VAL A 119 7.40 3.07 5.06
C VAL A 119 6.71 4.28 4.41
N PRO A 120 5.50 4.12 3.81
CA PRO A 120 4.83 5.23 3.15
C PRO A 120 4.33 6.26 4.17
N GLU A 121 4.58 7.54 3.91
CA GLU A 121 4.09 8.62 4.77
C GLU A 121 2.57 8.84 4.59
N LYS A 122 2.12 8.80 3.33
CA LYS A 122 0.76 9.13 2.91
C LYS A 122 -0.19 7.95 3.11
N LYS A 123 -1.44 8.25 3.50
CA LYS A 123 -2.49 7.24 3.56
C LYS A 123 -3.05 6.93 2.17
N GLY A 124 -3.39 5.66 1.95
CA GLY A 124 -3.89 5.09 0.70
C GLY A 124 -2.81 4.82 -0.34
N THR A 125 -1.54 4.70 0.06
CA THR A 125 -0.41 4.46 -0.84
C THR A 125 0.34 3.18 -0.50
N PHE A 126 0.96 2.59 -1.53
CA PHE A 126 1.89 1.49 -1.40
C PHE A 126 3.33 2.00 -1.42
N SER A 127 4.22 1.28 -0.77
CA SER A 127 5.66 1.43 -0.92
C SER A 127 6.34 0.09 -0.66
N ALA A 128 7.55 -0.09 -1.18
CA ALA A 128 8.36 -1.25 -0.91
C ALA A 128 9.64 -0.82 -0.19
N ASP A 129 10.14 -1.70 0.66
CA ASP A 129 11.41 -1.56 1.33
C ASP A 129 12.23 -2.83 1.13
N PHE A 130 13.48 -2.64 0.74
CA PHE A 130 14.44 -3.69 0.43
C PHE A 130 15.57 -3.71 1.48
N ASN A 131 15.80 -2.62 2.20
CA ASN A 131 16.85 -2.47 3.18
C ASN A 131 16.28 -2.76 4.59
N THR A 132 15.97 -4.02 4.86
CA THR A 132 15.53 -4.42 6.21
C THR A 132 16.49 -5.41 6.82
N GLU A 133 16.75 -5.26 8.13
CA GLU A 133 17.58 -6.17 8.95
C GLU A 133 17.09 -7.63 8.97
N GLN A 134 15.96 -7.94 8.30
CA GLN A 134 15.29 -9.23 8.33
C GLN A 134 15.39 -10.02 7.02
N ASN A 135 16.29 -9.66 6.09
CA ASN A 135 16.47 -10.36 4.81
C ASN A 135 15.15 -10.55 4.05
N ALA A 136 14.35 -9.49 4.00
CA ALA A 136 13.03 -9.52 3.40
C ALA A 136 12.73 -8.22 2.67
N ILE A 137 11.95 -8.34 1.60
CA ILE A 137 11.32 -7.21 0.93
C ILE A 137 9.96 -7.01 1.59
N TYR A 138 9.71 -5.80 2.08
CA TYR A 138 8.42 -5.44 2.64
C TYR A 138 7.64 -4.59 1.66
N LEU A 139 6.46 -5.05 1.26
CA LEU A 139 5.46 -4.22 0.58
C LEU A 139 4.50 -3.68 1.63
N TYR A 140 4.64 -2.39 1.93
CA TYR A 140 3.79 -1.67 2.87
C TYR A 140 2.56 -1.08 2.19
N TYR A 141 1.43 -1.10 2.91
CA TYR A 141 0.24 -0.33 2.60
C TYR A 141 -0.24 0.42 3.84
N LYS A 142 -0.35 1.75 3.74
CA LYS A 142 -0.84 2.59 4.83
C LYS A 142 -2.28 3.01 4.58
N GLY A 143 -3.24 2.29 5.11
CA GLY A 143 -4.67 2.52 4.90
C GLY A 143 -5.19 3.80 5.56
N LYS A 144 -6.39 4.22 5.15
CA LYS A 144 -7.14 5.32 5.78
C LYS A 144 -7.97 4.85 6.97
N SER A 145 -8.39 3.59 6.95
CA SER A 145 -9.17 2.92 7.98
C SER A 145 -8.30 2.36 9.09
N GLN A 146 -8.91 2.09 10.25
CA GLN A 146 -8.23 1.56 11.43
C GLN A 146 -7.62 0.17 11.16
N GLU A 147 -8.37 -0.70 10.48
CA GLU A 147 -8.02 -2.11 10.26
C GLU A 147 -6.84 -2.28 9.31
N TYR A 148 -6.71 -1.39 8.34
CA TYR A 148 -5.64 -1.41 7.33
C TYR A 148 -4.61 -0.31 7.55
N ARG A 149 -4.56 0.29 8.75
CA ARG A 149 -3.73 1.47 9.03
C ARG A 149 -2.26 1.24 8.67
N GLU A 150 -1.72 0.11 9.10
CA GLU A 150 -0.34 -0.32 8.88
C GLU A 150 -0.37 -1.82 8.60
N VAL A 151 -0.42 -2.19 7.33
CA VAL A 151 -0.44 -3.59 6.89
C VAL A 151 0.59 -3.83 5.79
N TYR A 152 1.18 -5.02 5.78
CA TYR A 152 2.27 -5.33 4.87
C TYR A 152 2.19 -6.74 4.30
N TYR A 153 2.93 -6.94 3.22
CA TYR A 153 3.38 -8.24 2.75
C TYR A 153 4.89 -8.34 2.95
N LYS A 154 5.34 -9.38 3.65
CA LYS A 154 6.76 -9.70 3.83
C LYS A 154 7.13 -10.79 2.83
N ILE A 155 8.12 -10.52 1.99
CA ILE A 155 8.61 -11.42 0.95
C ILE A 155 10.04 -11.81 1.30
N TYR A 156 10.31 -13.09 1.49
CA TYR A 156 11.62 -13.56 1.93
C TYR A 156 11.92 -14.96 1.40
N LEU A 157 13.20 -15.31 1.39
CA LEU A 157 13.65 -16.65 1.04
C LEU A 157 13.63 -17.55 2.26
N SER A 158 13.08 -18.75 2.10
CA SER A 158 13.09 -19.82 3.10
C SER A 158 13.53 -21.12 2.44
N GLY A 159 14.83 -21.42 2.55
CA GLY A 159 15.47 -22.43 1.71
C GLY A 159 15.42 -22.04 0.24
N GLU A 160 14.95 -22.94 -0.62
CA GLU A 160 14.78 -22.70 -2.07
C GLU A 160 13.47 -22.00 -2.43
N ASN A 161 12.58 -21.76 -1.46
CA ASN A 161 11.25 -21.20 -1.71
C ASN A 161 11.20 -19.71 -1.38
N ILE A 162 10.50 -18.93 -2.21
CA ILE A 162 10.11 -17.57 -1.86
C ILE A 162 8.76 -17.62 -1.15
N ILE A 163 8.72 -17.10 0.06
CA ILE A 163 7.54 -17.03 0.90
C ILE A 163 6.99 -15.61 0.89
N THR A 164 5.67 -15.47 0.89
CA THR A 164 4.97 -14.19 1.04
C THR A 164 3.98 -14.28 2.19
N GLU A 165 4.21 -13.52 3.25
CA GLU A 165 3.37 -13.49 4.45
C GLU A 165 2.70 -12.13 4.63
N LYS A 166 1.51 -12.13 5.22
CA LYS A 166 0.80 -10.91 5.60
C LYS A 166 1.15 -10.53 7.03
N GLY A 167 1.31 -9.24 7.29
CA GLY A 167 1.46 -8.74 8.64
C GLY A 167 0.84 -7.37 8.86
N THR A 168 0.87 -6.92 10.11
CA THR A 168 0.30 -5.65 10.56
C THR A 168 1.25 -5.01 11.56
N GLY A 169 1.25 -3.67 11.62
CA GLY A 169 2.10 -2.90 12.54
C GLY A 169 3.53 -2.79 12.02
N PHE A 170 3.85 -1.60 11.53
CA PHE A 170 5.18 -1.14 11.13
C PHE A 170 5.35 0.33 11.52
#